data_AF-E9HSJ3-F1
#
_entry.id   AF-E9HSJ3-F1
#
_cell.length_a   1.000
_cell.length_b   1.000
_cell.length_c   1.000
_cell.angle_alpha   90.00
_cell.angle_beta   90.00
_cell.angle_gamma   90.00
#
_symmetry.space_group_name_H-M   'P 1'
#
loop_
_entity.id
_entity.type
_entity.pdbx_description
1 polymer ?
#
loop_
_entity_poly.entity_id
_entity_poly.type
_entity_poly.pdbx_seq_one_letter_code
_entity_poly.pdbx_strand_id
1 'polypeptide(L)'
;MGLMSDKRGTFALELCDASLEKLFLKENDPKKYRCPMPTETEVLLQLAKGLEYIHQMGLVHRDIKPQNVLILWDTTTQQLVMKWADFGYSKQVNERGTFSMSGVRGTYDYFAPEILKLLDEDSSTENEAQRRGTVLSDVFAEGLVFGYFLLGGVHPFGTTSHQIQTNLRKNEPANLPETGKTVPK
;
A
#
# COMPACT_ATOMS: atom_id res chain seq x y z
N MET A 1 25.00 -2.84 -5.60
CA MET A 1 23.96 -2.31 -6.49
C MET A 1 24.43 -0.96 -6.98
N GLY A 2 24.95 -0.88 -8.20
CA GLY A 2 25.62 0.32 -8.72
C GLY A 2 24.61 1.26 -9.37
N LEU A 3 24.42 2.44 -8.79
CA LEU A 3 23.66 3.53 -9.41
C LEU A 3 24.57 4.22 -10.42
N MET A 4 24.25 4.14 -11.71
CA MET A 4 24.78 5.05 -12.73
C MET A 4 23.73 6.13 -12.99
N SER A 5 24.01 7.38 -12.62
CA SER A 5 23.14 8.52 -12.98
C SER A 5 23.66 9.20 -14.25
N ASP A 6 22.94 9.05 -15.36
CA ASP A 6 23.02 10.01 -16.48
C ASP A 6 22.27 11.30 -16.09
N LYS A 7 22.59 12.43 -16.72
CA LYS A 7 22.09 13.80 -16.48
C LYS A 7 20.57 13.99 -16.64
N ARG A 8 19.81 12.90 -16.82
CA ARG A 8 18.35 12.85 -17.01
C ARG A 8 17.56 12.26 -15.83
N GLY A 9 18.22 11.91 -14.72
CA GLY A 9 17.50 11.41 -13.53
C GLY A 9 16.75 10.09 -13.76
N THR A 10 17.28 9.22 -14.61
CA THR A 10 16.72 7.89 -14.88
C THR A 10 17.17 6.89 -13.82
N PHE A 11 16.23 6.11 -13.28
CA PHE A 11 16.51 4.99 -12.40
C PHE A 11 16.36 3.68 -13.16
N ALA A 12 17.37 2.80 -13.10
CA ALA A 12 17.27 1.43 -13.59
C ALA A 12 16.85 0.53 -12.41
N LEU A 13 15.73 -0.18 -12.57
CA LEU A 13 15.15 -1.07 -11.58
C LEU A 13 14.93 -2.45 -12.21
N GLU A 14 14.72 -3.46 -11.36
CA GLU A 14 14.29 -4.78 -11.79
C GLU A 14 12.94 -4.70 -12.51
N LEU A 15 12.79 -5.45 -13.61
CA LEU A 15 11.55 -5.50 -14.37
C LEU A 15 10.63 -6.59 -13.79
N CYS A 16 9.47 -6.17 -13.29
CA CYS A 16 8.41 -7.07 -12.80
C CYS A 16 7.31 -7.24 -13.86
N ASP A 17 6.58 -8.35 -13.79
CA ASP A 17 5.55 -8.72 -14.78
C ASP A 17 4.31 -7.82 -14.70
N ALA A 18 3.88 -7.47 -13.50
CA ALA A 18 2.69 -6.65 -13.28
C ALA A 18 2.70 -5.96 -11.90
N SER A 19 1.73 -5.06 -11.68
CA SER A 19 1.33 -4.63 -10.34
C SER A 19 0.10 -5.41 -9.88
N LEU A 20 -0.19 -5.45 -8.58
CA LEU A 20 -1.34 -6.15 -8.01
C LEU A 20 -2.67 -5.62 -8.55
N GLU A 21 -2.79 -4.30 -8.78
CA GLU A 21 -3.98 -3.71 -9.42
C GLU A 21 -4.30 -4.37 -10.77
N LYS A 22 -3.27 -4.73 -11.55
CA LYS A 22 -3.46 -5.35 -12.88
C LYS A 22 -4.08 -6.74 -12.81
N LEU A 23 -4.07 -7.40 -11.65
CA LEU A 23 -4.75 -8.68 -11.45
C LEU A 23 -6.27 -8.55 -11.60
N PHE A 24 -6.83 -7.42 -11.17
CA PHE A 24 -8.28 -7.21 -11.08
C PHE A 24 -8.84 -6.30 -12.18
N LEU A 25 -8.06 -6.06 -13.24
CA LEU A 25 -8.58 -5.38 -14.44
C LEU A 25 -9.68 -6.19 -15.12
N LYS A 26 -10.46 -5.51 -15.97
CA LYS A 26 -11.51 -6.13 -16.80
C LYS A 26 -10.92 -7.21 -17.69
N GLU A 27 -11.71 -8.24 -18.00
CA GLU A 27 -11.22 -9.42 -18.71
C GLU A 27 -10.66 -9.13 -20.10
N ASN A 28 -11.19 -8.12 -20.77
CA ASN A 28 -10.72 -7.68 -22.08
C ASN A 28 -9.53 -6.69 -22.02
N ASP A 29 -9.04 -6.33 -20.84
CA ASP A 29 -7.91 -5.41 -20.71
C ASP A 29 -6.61 -6.13 -21.11
N PRO A 30 -5.84 -5.61 -22.09
CA PRO A 30 -4.59 -6.23 -22.52
C PRO A 30 -3.50 -6.20 -21.42
N LYS A 31 -3.61 -5.31 -20.43
CA LYS A 31 -2.67 -5.20 -19.31
C LYS A 31 -3.02 -6.10 -18.13
N LYS A 32 -4.16 -6.81 -18.18
CA LYS A 32 -4.57 -7.71 -17.12
C LYS A 32 -3.55 -8.83 -16.92
N TYR A 33 -3.12 -9.02 -15.68
CA TYR A 33 -2.28 -10.16 -15.31
C TYR A 33 -3.14 -11.43 -15.27
N ARG A 34 -2.71 -12.48 -15.98
CA ARG A 34 -3.47 -13.73 -16.17
C ARG A 34 -2.75 -14.99 -15.72
N CYS A 35 -1.53 -14.86 -15.22
CA CYS A 35 -0.76 -16.00 -14.77
C CYS A 35 -1.25 -16.44 -13.36
N PRO A 36 -1.02 -17.70 -12.98
CA PRO A 36 -1.40 -18.20 -11.66
C PRO A 36 -0.80 -17.36 -10.52
N MET A 37 -1.57 -17.18 -9.45
CA MET A 37 -1.14 -16.55 -8.20
C MET A 37 -0.87 -17.63 -7.14
N PRO A 38 0.03 -17.39 -6.17
CA PRO A 38 0.15 -18.20 -4.97
C PRO A 38 -1.16 -18.20 -4.17
N THR A 39 -1.19 -19.00 -3.11
CA THR A 39 -2.30 -18.96 -2.16
C THR A 39 -2.42 -17.57 -1.53
N GLU A 40 -3.63 -17.23 -1.07
CA GLU A 40 -3.87 -15.93 -0.44
C GLU A 40 -2.92 -15.70 0.73
N THR A 41 -2.73 -16.73 1.58
CA THR A 41 -1.84 -16.67 2.74
C THR A 41 -0.38 -16.40 2.35
N GLU A 42 0.11 -17.00 1.26
CA GLU A 42 1.47 -16.75 0.77
C GLU A 42 1.64 -15.31 0.28
N VAL A 43 0.66 -14.77 -0.45
CA VAL A 43 0.68 -13.38 -0.90
C VAL A 43 0.73 -12.42 0.29
N LEU A 44 -0.19 -12.58 1.25
CA LEU A 44 -0.25 -11.73 2.44
C LEU A 44 1.06 -11.82 3.26
N LEU A 45 1.61 -13.02 3.42
CA LEU A 45 2.87 -13.23 4.16
C LEU A 45 4.07 -12.57 3.48
N GLN A 46 4.17 -12.66 2.15
CA GLN A 46 5.26 -12.01 1.42
C GLN A 46 5.21 -10.48 1.56
N LEU A 47 4.02 -9.90 1.46
CA LEU A 47 3.82 -8.45 1.62
C LEU A 47 4.16 -7.99 3.03
N ALA A 48 3.66 -8.69 4.06
CA ALA A 48 3.93 -8.36 5.46
C ALA A 48 5.44 -8.40 5.77
N LYS A 49 6.14 -9.45 5.31
CA LYS A 49 7.60 -9.55 5.45
C LYS A 49 8.33 -8.42 4.72
N GLY A 50 7.85 -8.05 3.53
CA GLY A 50 8.40 -6.93 2.77
C GLY A 50 8.25 -5.61 3.52
N LEU A 51 7.09 -5.34 4.11
CA LEU A 51 6.84 -4.11 4.85
C LEU A 51 7.62 -4.08 6.18
N GLU A 52 7.64 -5.21 6.89
CA GLU A 52 8.46 -5.38 8.10
C GLU A 52 9.93 -5.04 7.80
N TYR A 53 10.48 -5.56 6.70
CA TYR A 53 11.84 -5.27 6.30
C TYR A 53 12.07 -3.77 6.03
N ILE A 54 11.14 -3.09 5.36
CA ILE A 54 11.22 -1.63 5.13
C ILE A 54 11.30 -0.89 6.47
N HIS A 55 10.45 -1.25 7.43
CA HIS A 55 10.43 -0.61 8.75
C HIS A 55 11.69 -0.91 9.56
N GLN A 56 12.22 -2.14 9.49
CA GLN A 56 13.49 -2.51 10.12
C GLN A 56 14.68 -1.72 9.56
N MET A 57 14.63 -1.31 8.29
CA MET A 57 15.63 -0.42 7.69
C MET A 57 15.46 1.05 8.08
N GLY A 58 14.57 1.35 9.04
CA GLY A 58 14.34 2.71 9.53
C GLY A 58 13.63 3.60 8.50
N LEU A 59 12.80 3.01 7.65
CA LEU A 59 12.03 3.71 6.63
C LEU A 59 10.53 3.56 6.86
N VAL A 60 9.77 4.60 6.53
CA VAL A 60 8.32 4.53 6.30
C VAL A 60 8.07 4.70 4.80
N HIS A 61 7.19 3.91 4.21
CA HIS A 61 6.90 3.90 2.78
C HIS A 61 6.01 5.07 2.37
N ARG A 62 4.90 5.29 3.09
CA ARG A 62 3.92 6.38 2.92
C ARG A 62 3.04 6.36 1.65
N ASP A 63 3.09 5.30 0.87
CA ASP A 63 2.23 5.14 -0.32
C ASP A 63 1.95 3.67 -0.62
N ILE A 64 1.61 2.94 0.44
CA ILE A 64 1.20 1.54 0.36
C ILE A 64 -0.16 1.47 -0.34
N LYS A 65 -0.20 0.80 -1.50
CA LYS A 65 -1.38 0.62 -2.35
C LYS A 65 -1.15 -0.50 -3.38
N PRO A 66 -2.20 -1.06 -4.02
CA PRO A 66 -2.07 -2.17 -4.97
C PRO A 66 -1.20 -1.84 -6.20
N GLN A 67 -1.12 -0.57 -6.60
CA GLN A 67 -0.27 -0.15 -7.72
C GLN A 67 1.22 -0.27 -7.39
N ASN A 68 1.57 -0.20 -6.09
CA ASN A 68 2.94 -0.26 -5.58
C ASN A 68 3.31 -1.66 -5.06
N VAL A 69 2.44 -2.64 -5.27
CA VAL A 69 2.77 -4.07 -5.12
C VAL A 69 3.10 -4.61 -6.50
N LEU A 70 4.33 -5.05 -6.71
CA LEU A 70 4.79 -5.68 -7.95
C LEU A 70 4.77 -7.20 -7.84
N ILE A 71 4.46 -7.85 -8.96
CA ILE A 71 4.42 -9.29 -9.15
C ILE A 71 5.59 -9.66 -10.06
N LEU A 72 6.43 -10.58 -9.60
CA LEU A 72 7.57 -11.10 -10.35
C LEU A 72 7.53 -12.64 -10.37
N TRP A 73 7.62 -13.24 -11.55
CA TRP A 73 7.95 -14.64 -11.71
C TRP A 73 9.47 -14.84 -11.64
N ASP A 74 9.96 -15.38 -10.54
CA ASP A 74 11.36 -15.73 -10.40
C ASP A 74 11.64 -17.05 -11.14
N THR A 75 12.32 -16.93 -12.28
CA THR A 75 12.67 -18.07 -13.13
C THR A 75 13.70 -19.01 -12.50
N THR A 76 14.42 -18.58 -11.46
CA THR A 76 15.41 -19.41 -10.76
C THR A 76 14.72 -20.30 -9.74
N THR A 77 13.84 -19.72 -8.93
CA THR A 77 13.11 -20.45 -7.87
C THR A 77 11.82 -21.08 -8.37
N GLN A 78 11.35 -20.70 -9.58
CA GLN A 78 10.06 -21.07 -10.14
C GLN A 78 8.91 -20.69 -9.19
N GLN A 79 9.03 -19.54 -8.54
CA GLN A 79 8.05 -19.02 -7.59
C GLN A 79 7.68 -17.58 -7.92
N LEU A 80 6.45 -17.22 -7.57
CA LEU A 80 5.97 -15.86 -7.70
C LEU A 80 6.33 -15.06 -6.43
N VAL A 81 6.99 -13.93 -6.65
CA VAL A 81 7.50 -13.02 -5.63
C VAL A 81 6.71 -11.71 -5.67
N MET A 82 6.18 -11.32 -4.51
CA MET A 82 5.52 -10.03 -4.29
C MET A 82 6.53 -9.02 -3.76
N LYS A 83 6.57 -7.80 -4.33
CA LYS A 83 7.52 -6.76 -3.92
C LYS A 83 6.84 -5.42 -3.72
N TRP A 84 7.16 -4.73 -2.63
CA TRP A 84 6.83 -3.31 -2.48
C TRP A 84 7.75 -2.45 -3.37
N ALA A 85 7.19 -1.42 -3.99
CA ALA A 85 7.88 -0.54 -4.90
C ALA A 85 7.42 0.92 -4.74
N ASP A 86 8.10 1.83 -5.43
CA ASP A 86 7.86 3.28 -5.39
C ASP A 86 8.12 3.92 -4.01
N PHE A 87 9.41 4.08 -3.72
CA PHE A 87 9.88 4.77 -2.52
C PHE A 87 9.92 6.31 -2.67
N GLY A 88 9.22 6.87 -3.66
CA GLY A 88 9.27 8.31 -3.97
C GLY A 88 8.77 9.21 -2.83
N TYR A 89 7.92 8.69 -1.94
CA TYR A 89 7.42 9.39 -0.76
C TYR A 89 8.02 8.92 0.56
N SER A 90 8.90 7.92 0.51
CA SER A 90 9.44 7.30 1.70
C SER A 90 10.31 8.26 2.51
N LYS A 91 10.41 8.01 3.82
CA LYS A 91 11.18 8.86 4.73
C LYS A 91 11.85 8.03 5.81
N GLN A 92 13.00 8.52 6.28
CA GLN A 92 13.63 7.96 7.47
C GLN A 92 12.79 8.24 8.72
N VAL A 93 12.71 7.23 9.58
CA VAL A 93 12.08 7.34 10.90
C VAL A 93 13.16 7.30 11.98
N ASN A 94 12.85 7.82 13.16
CA ASN A 94 13.71 7.63 14.33
C ASN A 94 13.51 6.24 14.95
N GLU A 95 14.26 5.93 16.01
CA GLU A 95 14.18 4.66 16.75
C GLU A 95 12.78 4.31 17.28
N ARG A 96 11.88 5.31 17.40
CA ARG A 96 10.49 5.12 17.81
C ARG A 96 9.54 4.89 16.63
N GLY A 97 10.06 4.74 15.42
CA GLY A 97 9.24 4.58 14.20
C GLY A 97 8.47 5.84 13.81
N THR A 98 8.94 7.02 14.20
CA THR A 98 8.24 8.30 13.94
C THR A 98 9.02 9.24 13.04
N PHE A 99 8.32 10.07 12.26
CA PHE A 99 8.93 11.04 11.33
C PHE A 99 8.19 12.38 11.37
N SER A 100 8.89 13.47 11.04
CA SER A 100 8.26 14.78 10.85
C SER A 100 7.49 14.82 9.54
N MET A 101 6.31 15.44 9.52
CA MET A 101 5.51 15.60 8.31
C MET A 101 5.69 17.00 7.74
N SER A 102 6.34 17.12 6.59
CA SER A 102 6.45 18.37 5.83
C SER A 102 5.29 18.52 4.82
N GLY A 103 4.11 18.05 5.19
CA GLY A 103 2.96 17.88 4.31
C GLY A 103 2.53 16.43 4.11
N VAL A 104 1.25 16.27 3.78
CA VAL A 104 0.62 14.97 3.50
C VAL A 104 0.87 14.60 2.04
N ARG A 105 1.31 13.36 1.82
CA ARG A 105 1.65 12.80 0.50
C ARG A 105 1.20 11.35 0.45
N GLY A 106 0.92 10.87 -0.75
CA GLY A 106 0.44 9.52 -1.03
C GLY A 106 -1.01 9.52 -1.49
N THR A 107 -1.61 8.33 -1.50
CA THR A 107 -2.94 8.09 -2.08
C THR A 107 -4.01 8.09 -1.00
N TYR A 108 -4.95 9.05 -1.08
CA TYR A 108 -5.92 9.35 0.00
C TYR A 108 -6.83 8.16 0.36
N ASP A 109 -7.14 7.34 -0.64
CA ASP A 109 -7.98 6.14 -0.48
C ASP A 109 -7.30 5.07 0.39
N TYR A 110 -6.00 5.18 0.63
CA TYR A 110 -5.20 4.28 1.47
C TYR A 110 -4.64 4.94 2.72
N PHE A 111 -5.08 6.17 3.05
CA PHE A 111 -4.61 6.85 4.25
C PHE A 111 -5.22 6.28 5.51
N ALA A 112 -4.37 6.16 6.52
CA ALA A 112 -4.79 5.84 7.87
C ALA A 112 -5.61 6.99 8.49
N PRO A 113 -6.56 6.71 9.40
CA PRO A 113 -7.43 7.73 9.98
C PRO A 113 -6.69 8.89 10.63
N GLU A 114 -5.54 8.63 11.27
CA GLU A 114 -4.70 9.66 11.87
C GLU A 114 -4.08 10.61 10.84
N ILE A 115 -3.81 10.13 9.61
CA ILE A 115 -3.32 10.97 8.51
C ILE A 115 -4.45 11.81 7.92
N LEU A 116 -5.64 11.24 7.78
CA LEU A 116 -6.83 11.97 7.33
C LEU A 116 -7.21 13.09 8.30
N LYS A 117 -7.11 12.84 9.61
CA LYS A 117 -7.37 13.86 10.64
C LYS A 117 -6.42 15.07 10.51
N LEU A 118 -5.14 14.83 10.22
CA LEU A 118 -4.16 15.90 10.00
C LEU A 118 -4.49 16.75 8.77
N LEU A 119 -5.09 16.17 7.72
CA LEU A 119 -5.57 16.90 6.54
C LEU A 119 -6.77 17.80 6.87
N ASP A 120 -7.69 17.31 7.69
CA ASP A 120 -8.89 18.05 8.05
C ASP A 120 -8.53 19.24 9.00
N GLU A 121 -7.54 19.04 9.87
CA GLU A 121 -6.97 20.06 10.77
C GLU A 121 -6.08 21.11 10.06
N ASP A 122 -5.64 20.82 8.83
CA ASP A 122 -4.75 21.66 8.00
C ASP A 122 -5.39 23.00 7.57
N SER A 123 -6.65 23.20 7.91
CA SER A 123 -7.41 24.42 7.60
C SER A 123 -7.22 25.56 8.62
N SER A 124 -6.46 25.38 9.73
CA SER A 124 -6.49 26.40 10.81
C SER A 124 -5.23 26.72 11.64
N THR A 125 -4.07 26.05 11.58
CA THR A 125 -2.93 26.44 12.45
C THR A 125 -1.51 26.20 11.89
N GLU A 126 -0.63 27.20 12.08
CA GLU A 126 0.74 27.39 11.56
C GLU A 126 1.85 26.51 12.20
N ASN A 127 1.56 25.30 12.70
CA ASN A 127 2.59 24.46 13.35
C ASN A 127 2.86 23.15 12.60
N GLU A 128 3.27 23.27 11.33
CA GLU A 128 3.78 22.14 10.53
C GLU A 128 4.92 21.38 11.23
N ALA A 129 5.74 22.08 12.02
CA ALA A 129 6.89 21.52 12.72
C ALA A 129 6.53 20.46 13.78
N GLN A 130 5.29 20.44 14.28
CA GLN A 130 4.87 19.50 15.33
C GLN A 130 4.20 18.23 14.78
N ARG A 131 3.85 18.19 13.49
CA ARG A 131 3.11 17.06 12.91
C ARG A 131 4.02 15.86 12.74
N ARG A 132 3.61 14.73 13.32
CA ARG A 132 4.36 13.49 13.29
C ARG A 132 3.48 12.36 12.79
N GLY A 133 4.02 11.59 11.84
CA GLY A 133 3.47 10.30 11.45
C GLY A 133 4.28 9.17 12.11
N THR A 134 3.74 7.96 12.01
CA THR A 134 4.41 6.73 12.47
C THR A 134 4.39 5.68 11.38
N VAL A 135 5.24 4.66 11.49
CA VAL A 135 5.21 3.48 10.60
C VAL A 135 3.86 2.75 10.61
N LEU A 136 3.01 2.95 11.63
CA LEU A 136 1.69 2.32 11.72
C LEU A 136 0.73 2.77 10.62
N SER A 137 0.97 3.94 10.01
CA SER A 137 0.17 4.37 8.86
C SER A 137 0.35 3.44 7.65
N ASP A 138 1.55 2.88 7.46
CA ASP A 138 1.78 1.88 6.42
C ASP A 138 1.10 0.55 6.77
N VAL A 139 1.12 0.15 8.04
CA VAL A 139 0.47 -1.09 8.51
C VAL A 139 -1.04 -1.05 8.27
N PHE A 140 -1.67 0.10 8.54
CA PHE A 140 -3.08 0.29 8.23
C PHE A 140 -3.34 0.19 6.71
N ALA A 141 -2.53 0.88 5.91
CA ALA A 141 -2.65 0.85 4.46
C ALA A 141 -2.41 -0.55 3.88
N GLU A 142 -1.49 -1.33 4.46
CA GLU A 142 -1.29 -2.74 4.10
C GLU A 142 -2.54 -3.57 4.39
N GLY A 143 -3.21 -3.34 5.52
CA GLY A 143 -4.50 -3.96 5.81
C GLY A 143 -5.56 -3.65 4.75
N LEU A 144 -5.56 -2.44 4.20
CA LEU A 144 -6.44 -2.09 3.07
C LEU A 144 -6.06 -2.82 1.78
N VAL A 145 -4.76 -2.98 1.49
CA VAL A 145 -4.26 -3.78 0.35
C VAL A 145 -4.65 -5.25 0.50
N PHE A 146 -4.56 -5.80 1.72
CA PHE A 146 -4.99 -7.17 2.02
C PHE A 146 -6.47 -7.34 1.76
N GLY A 147 -7.29 -6.43 2.30
CA GLY A 147 -8.73 -6.42 2.03
C GLY A 147 -9.05 -6.28 0.54
N TYR A 148 -8.37 -5.37 -0.17
CA TYR A 148 -8.53 -5.20 -1.62
C TYR A 148 -8.25 -6.50 -2.39
N PHE A 149 -7.17 -7.21 -2.03
CA PHE A 149 -6.80 -8.47 -2.66
C PHE A 149 -7.84 -9.58 -2.37
N LEU A 150 -8.23 -9.75 -1.10
CA LEU A 150 -9.20 -10.77 -0.68
C LEU A 150 -10.62 -10.50 -1.20
N LEU A 151 -10.96 -9.24 -1.46
CA LEU A 151 -12.25 -8.84 -2.03
C LEU A 151 -12.25 -8.81 -3.57
N GLY A 152 -11.23 -9.36 -4.22
CA GLY A 152 -11.19 -9.46 -5.68
C GLY A 152 -11.03 -8.12 -6.39
N GLY A 153 -10.28 -7.19 -5.79
CA GLY A 153 -10.01 -5.87 -6.36
C GLY A 153 -11.01 -4.78 -5.95
N VAL A 154 -11.81 -5.03 -4.92
CA VAL A 154 -12.75 -4.05 -4.36
C VAL A 154 -12.19 -3.48 -3.06
N HIS A 155 -12.14 -2.15 -2.93
CA HIS A 155 -11.60 -1.52 -1.73
C HIS A 155 -12.51 -1.75 -0.51
N PRO A 156 -11.99 -2.07 0.70
CA PRO A 156 -12.81 -2.41 1.87
C PRO A 156 -13.83 -1.33 2.29
N PHE A 157 -13.49 -0.06 2.05
CA PHE A 157 -14.29 1.09 2.48
C PHE A 157 -15.17 1.71 1.38
N GLY A 158 -15.23 1.16 0.16
CA GLY A 158 -16.13 1.67 -0.87
C GLY A 158 -15.67 1.38 -2.30
N THR A 159 -16.42 1.87 -3.28
CA THR A 159 -16.12 1.67 -4.71
C THR A 159 -15.66 2.94 -5.42
N THR A 160 -15.89 4.10 -4.81
CA THR A 160 -15.47 5.41 -5.31
C THR A 160 -14.58 6.10 -4.29
N SER A 161 -13.61 6.91 -4.72
CA SER A 161 -12.69 7.61 -3.82
C SER A 161 -13.42 8.48 -2.80
N HIS A 162 -14.48 9.19 -3.20
CA HIS A 162 -15.30 9.97 -2.28
C HIS A 162 -15.94 9.10 -1.17
N GLN A 163 -16.53 7.96 -1.55
CA GLN A 163 -17.13 7.03 -0.60
C GLN A 163 -16.07 6.44 0.33
N ILE A 164 -14.95 5.97 -0.24
CA ILE A 164 -13.83 5.39 0.51
C ILE A 164 -13.35 6.36 1.58
N GLN A 165 -13.06 7.61 1.21
CA GLN A 165 -12.55 8.62 2.13
C GLN A 165 -13.57 9.05 3.19
N THR A 166 -14.86 9.06 2.85
CA THR A 166 -15.94 9.31 3.83
C THR A 166 -16.00 8.18 4.86
N ASN A 167 -15.95 6.95 4.39
CA ASN A 167 -16.08 5.75 5.20
C ASN A 167 -14.83 5.50 6.06
N LEU A 168 -13.64 5.80 5.56
CA LEU A 168 -12.39 5.77 6.34
C LEU A 168 -12.44 6.73 7.52
N ARG A 169 -12.95 7.97 7.31
CA ARG A 169 -13.11 8.96 8.40
C ARG A 169 -14.12 8.51 9.45
N LYS A 170 -15.19 7.84 9.04
CA LYS A 170 -16.21 7.30 9.95
C LYS A 170 -15.85 5.94 10.56
N ASN A 171 -14.80 5.30 10.04
CA ASN A 171 -14.45 3.90 10.32
C ASN A 171 -15.62 2.92 10.04
N GLU A 172 -16.31 3.13 8.92
CA GLU A 172 -17.49 2.34 8.49
C GLU A 172 -17.16 1.58 7.19
N PRO A 173 -16.62 0.35 7.26
CA PRO A 173 -16.30 -0.41 6.06
C PRO A 173 -17.58 -0.74 5.27
N ALA A 174 -17.52 -0.63 3.95
CA ALA A 174 -18.67 -0.85 3.07
C ALA A 174 -18.71 -2.25 2.45
N ASN A 175 -17.53 -2.83 2.22
CA ASN A 175 -17.38 -4.06 1.44
C ASN A 175 -16.78 -5.22 2.26
N LEU A 176 -16.52 -5.02 3.56
CA LEU A 176 -16.11 -6.12 4.43
C LEU A 176 -17.33 -6.99 4.76
N PRO A 177 -17.21 -8.33 4.71
CA PRO A 177 -18.28 -9.21 5.14
C PRO A 177 -18.56 -8.99 6.63
N GLU A 178 -19.84 -9.05 7.03
CA GLU A 178 -20.23 -9.03 8.45
C GLU A 178 -19.50 -10.15 9.19
N THR A 179 -18.56 -9.79 10.07
CA THR A 179 -17.89 -10.75 10.95
C THR A 179 -18.91 -11.29 11.95
N GLY A 180 -19.67 -12.32 11.56
CA GLY A 180 -20.74 -12.86 12.41
C GLY A 180 -21.60 -13.98 11.81
N LYS A 181 -21.54 -14.28 10.51
CA LYS A 181 -22.22 -15.47 9.97
C LYS A 181 -21.21 -16.61 9.86
N THR A 182 -21.28 -17.50 10.85
CA THR A 182 -20.56 -18.77 10.93
C THR A 182 -20.41 -19.41 9.56
N VAL A 183 -19.16 -19.70 9.16
CA VAL A 183 -18.85 -20.62 8.08
C VAL A 183 -19.52 -21.96 8.43
N PRO A 184 -20.44 -22.49 7.60
CA PRO A 184 -20.93 -23.84 7.80
C PRO A 184 -19.73 -24.79 7.72
N LYS A 185 -19.57 -25.64 8.74
CA LYS A 185 -18.63 -26.75 8.75
C LYS A 185 -18.89 -27.70 7.58
#